data_AF-A0A948BE70-F1
#
_entry.id   AF-A0A948BE70-F1
#
_cell.length_a   1.000
_cell.length_b   1.000
_cell.length_c   1.000
_cell.angle_alpha   90.00
_cell.angle_beta   90.00
_cell.angle_gamma   90.00
#
_symmetry.space_group_name_H-M   'P 1'
#
loop_
_entity.id
_entity.type
_entity.pdbx_description
1 polymer ?
#
loop_
_entity_poly.entity_id
_entity_poly.type
_entity_poly.pdbx_seq_one_letter_code
_entity_poly.pdbx_strand_id
1 'polypeptide(L)'
;MSRIMNLLVLALLVALCQPTWSRAEETPLNRQDVTVIKKKLVEVAAALGQPPSGYGKAQESYDLPTSINSVKNGGGFRPVYASANLRFDGGGEKMGKKSEKEIEAEYNKKILEAQATGNYQAMAQLVQEMMQKASQAQIAANEAKQLEPVDIYVRFNNNSAANIDPDAVVFESPGVIALKASRSDGDMLEVSIYFDPVKLKDTQTLSRIDLSDDGQSGSNQKTTVRNITIEMTGPAAEVEAWSKQIATAKVLAQIDK
;
A
#
# COMPACT_ATOMS: atom_id res chain seq x y z
N MET A 1 13.03 67.49 -26.30
CA MET A 1 12.67 67.04 -24.94
C MET A 1 11.51 66.03 -24.88
N SER A 2 10.51 66.07 -25.77
CA SER A 2 9.34 65.16 -25.72
C SER A 2 9.64 63.67 -26.03
N ARG A 3 10.63 63.34 -26.89
CA ARG A 3 10.93 61.94 -27.26
C ARG A 3 11.66 61.12 -26.18
N ILE A 4 12.41 61.78 -25.30
CA ILE A 4 13.14 61.11 -24.21
C ILE A 4 12.16 60.74 -23.07
N MET A 5 11.11 61.53 -22.89
CA MET A 5 10.08 61.31 -21.86
C MET A 5 9.19 60.09 -22.18
N ASN A 6 8.88 59.84 -23.45
CA ASN A 6 8.11 58.65 -23.86
C ASN A 6 8.91 57.34 -23.74
N LEU A 7 10.24 57.37 -23.91
CA LEU A 7 11.10 56.20 -23.72
C LEU A 7 11.25 55.83 -22.24
N LEU A 8 11.29 56.82 -21.35
CA LEU A 8 11.34 56.61 -19.90
C LEU A 8 10.02 56.04 -19.35
N VAL A 9 8.87 56.47 -19.86
CA VAL A 9 7.56 55.92 -19.46
C VAL A 9 7.38 54.48 -19.95
N LEU A 10 7.85 54.15 -21.17
CA LEU A 10 7.77 52.79 -21.70
C LEU A 10 8.71 51.82 -20.97
N ALA A 11 9.90 52.27 -20.58
CA ALA A 11 10.85 51.46 -19.79
C ALA A 11 10.35 51.20 -18.35
N LEU A 12 9.62 52.16 -17.76
CA LEU A 12 9.01 51.99 -16.43
C LEU A 12 7.84 50.99 -16.44
N LEU A 13 7.07 50.94 -17.54
CA LEU A 13 5.96 50.01 -17.71
C LEU A 13 6.42 48.56 -17.96
N VAL A 14 7.56 48.35 -18.63
CA VAL A 14 8.13 47.00 -18.83
C VAL A 14 8.81 46.48 -17.55
N ALA A 15 9.38 47.36 -16.73
CA ALA A 15 10.00 46.98 -15.44
C ALA A 15 8.97 46.54 -14.37
N LEU A 16 7.70 46.93 -14.50
CA LEU A 16 6.62 46.54 -13.58
C LEU A 16 5.95 45.20 -13.93
N CYS A 17 6.26 44.61 -15.09
CA CYS A 17 5.85 43.27 -15.47
C CYS A 17 7.03 42.29 -15.35
N GLN A 18 7.66 42.22 -14.18
CA GLN A 18 8.38 41.01 -13.81
C GLN A 18 7.31 39.96 -13.49
N PRO A 19 7.14 38.88 -14.29
CA PRO A 19 6.28 37.79 -13.87
C PRO A 19 6.96 37.19 -12.64
N THR A 20 6.48 37.52 -11.45
CA THR A 20 6.85 36.80 -10.24
C THR A 20 6.31 35.40 -10.44
N TRP A 21 7.15 34.53 -10.99
CA TRP A 21 6.97 33.10 -10.89
C TRP A 21 7.22 32.79 -9.42
N SER A 22 6.25 33.13 -8.57
CA SER A 22 6.22 32.71 -7.17
C SER A 22 6.15 31.20 -7.24
N ARG A 23 7.32 30.57 -7.07
CA ARG A 23 7.49 29.15 -6.81
C ARG A 23 6.55 28.82 -5.67
N ALA A 24 5.75 27.76 -5.82
CA ALA A 24 4.90 27.29 -4.73
C ALA A 24 5.76 27.19 -3.46
N GLU A 25 5.30 27.81 -2.37
CA GLU A 25 6.09 27.87 -1.14
C GLU A 25 6.13 26.47 -0.54
N GLU A 26 7.32 25.88 -0.61
CA GLU A 26 7.61 24.56 -0.09
C GLU A 26 7.75 24.67 1.44
N THR A 27 6.80 24.08 2.15
CA THR A 27 6.73 24.10 3.61
C THR A 27 7.32 22.80 4.15
N PRO A 28 8.37 22.83 5.00
CA PRO A 28 8.93 21.62 5.56
C PRO A 28 7.93 20.91 6.48
N LEU A 29 7.95 19.58 6.43
CA LEU A 29 7.21 18.72 7.36
C LEU A 29 8.06 18.49 8.61
N ASN A 30 7.43 18.61 9.78
CA ASN A 30 8.12 18.26 11.01
C ASN A 30 8.08 16.73 11.25
N ARG A 31 8.82 16.24 12.24
CA ARG A 31 8.87 14.79 12.54
C ARG A 31 7.51 14.20 12.92
N GLN A 32 6.64 14.99 13.57
CA GLN A 32 5.30 14.56 13.94
C GLN A 32 4.41 14.38 12.70
N ASP A 33 4.46 15.32 11.75
CA ASP A 33 3.74 15.22 10.47
C ASP A 33 4.13 13.94 9.72
N VAL A 34 5.44 13.69 9.59
CA VAL A 34 5.98 12.48 8.95
C VAL A 34 5.57 11.21 9.69
N THR A 35 5.53 11.25 11.03
CA THR A 35 5.08 10.11 11.85
C THR A 35 3.61 9.79 11.61
N VAL A 36 2.75 10.80 11.48
CA VAL A 36 1.33 10.61 11.16
C VAL A 36 1.17 9.96 9.79
N ILE A 37 1.89 10.44 8.77
CA ILE A 37 1.85 9.89 7.42
C ILE A 37 2.32 8.43 7.41
N LYS A 38 3.45 8.13 8.06
CA LYS A 38 3.96 6.77 8.16
C LYS A 38 2.97 5.85 8.89
N LYS A 39 2.34 6.32 9.97
CA LYS A 39 1.34 5.54 10.70
C LYS A 39 0.18 5.15 9.78
N LYS A 40 -0.34 6.07 8.97
CA LYS A 40 -1.37 5.76 7.97
C LYS A 40 -0.90 4.67 6.99
N LEU A 41 0.33 4.75 6.47
CA LEU A 41 0.88 3.71 5.58
C LEU A 41 0.97 2.34 6.27
N VAL A 42 1.40 2.31 7.54
CA VAL A 42 1.46 1.07 8.35
C VAL A 42 0.05 0.48 8.56
N GLU A 43 -0.95 1.31 8.83
CA GLU A 43 -2.35 0.85 8.98
C GLU A 43 -2.90 0.29 7.66
N VAL A 44 -2.56 0.89 6.52
CA VAL A 44 -2.91 0.34 5.20
C VAL A 44 -2.21 -0.99 4.96
N ALA A 45 -0.91 -1.10 5.26
CA ALA A 45 -0.17 -2.35 5.15
C ALA A 45 -0.76 -3.45 6.06
N ALA A 46 -1.22 -3.10 7.27
CA ALA A 46 -1.91 -4.04 8.16
C ALA A 46 -3.30 -4.44 7.64
N ALA A 47 -3.98 -3.55 6.91
CA ALA A 47 -5.28 -3.84 6.30
C ALA A 47 -5.19 -4.81 5.12
N LEU A 48 -4.00 -5.06 4.56
CA LEU A 48 -3.77 -6.09 3.54
C LEU A 48 -4.04 -7.51 4.07
N GLY A 49 -4.03 -7.71 5.39
CA GLY A 49 -4.27 -9.01 6.01
C GLY A 49 -3.03 -9.92 5.97
N GLN A 50 -3.26 -11.22 6.14
CA GLN A 50 -2.18 -12.21 6.07
C GLN A 50 -1.80 -12.46 4.61
N PRO A 51 -0.49 -12.57 4.30
CA PRO A 51 -0.06 -12.96 2.97
C PRO A 51 -0.55 -14.38 2.63
N PRO A 52 -0.60 -14.75 1.35
CA PRO A 52 -0.93 -16.09 0.93
C PRO A 52 0.01 -17.13 1.53
N SER A 53 -0.45 -18.38 1.59
CA SER A 53 0.33 -19.45 2.20
C SER A 53 1.69 -19.61 1.51
N GLY A 54 2.76 -19.80 2.30
CA GLY A 54 4.13 -19.92 1.80
C GLY A 54 4.85 -18.59 1.54
N TYR A 55 4.13 -17.46 1.53
CA TYR A 55 4.72 -16.13 1.38
C TYR A 55 5.13 -15.53 2.73
N GLY A 56 6.31 -14.93 2.76
CA GLY A 56 6.81 -14.17 3.92
C GLY A 56 7.24 -12.77 3.52
N LYS A 57 6.97 -11.77 4.37
CA LYS A 57 7.44 -10.40 4.13
C LYS A 57 8.97 -10.37 4.07
N ALA A 58 9.49 -10.08 2.89
CA ALA A 58 10.93 -10.02 2.60
C ALA A 58 11.45 -8.59 2.73
N GLN A 59 10.69 -7.63 2.20
CA GLN A 59 11.06 -6.21 2.21
C GLN A 59 9.87 -5.34 2.59
N GLU A 60 10.18 -4.23 3.26
CA GLU A 60 9.26 -3.15 3.55
C GLU A 60 10.04 -1.84 3.54
N SER A 61 9.70 -0.94 2.62
CA SER A 61 10.28 0.39 2.52
C SER A 61 9.19 1.45 2.46
N TYR A 62 9.50 2.63 2.99
CA TYR A 62 8.59 3.77 3.02
C TYR A 62 9.27 4.94 2.35
N ASP A 63 8.61 5.53 1.36
CA ASP A 63 8.98 6.81 0.79
C ASP A 63 8.13 7.89 1.46
N LEU A 64 8.78 8.63 2.36
CA LEU A 64 8.12 9.61 3.20
C LEU A 64 8.52 11.02 2.75
N PRO A 65 7.57 11.93 2.58
CA PRO A 65 7.85 13.28 2.16
C PRO A 65 8.57 14.05 3.26
N THR A 66 9.42 14.98 2.85
CA THR A 66 10.13 15.90 3.74
C THR A 66 9.54 17.31 3.71
N SER A 67 8.71 17.61 2.72
CA SER A 67 8.08 18.91 2.50
C SER A 67 6.71 18.75 1.84
N ILE A 68 5.95 19.85 1.84
CA ILE A 68 4.66 19.94 1.18
C ILE A 68 4.47 21.31 0.53
N ASN A 69 3.78 21.34 -0.59
CA ASN A 69 3.50 22.58 -1.31
C ASN A 69 2.25 23.26 -0.76
N SER A 70 2.30 24.58 -0.58
CA SER A 70 1.10 25.37 -0.31
C SER A 70 0.33 25.67 -1.60
N VAL A 71 -1.00 25.74 -1.53
CA VAL A 71 -1.85 26.16 -2.65
C VAL A 71 -1.69 27.65 -2.87
N LYS A 72 -1.28 28.03 -4.08
CA LYS A 72 -1.12 29.44 -4.46
C LYS A 72 -2.46 30.16 -4.30
N ASN A 73 -2.48 31.23 -3.48
CA ASN A 73 -3.65 32.07 -3.19
C ASN A 73 -4.79 31.45 -2.35
N GLY A 74 -4.64 30.21 -1.85
CA GLY A 74 -5.73 29.45 -1.21
C GLY A 74 -5.60 29.19 0.29
N GLY A 75 -4.48 29.57 0.92
CA GLY A 75 -4.26 29.42 2.36
C GLY A 75 -4.14 27.97 2.89
N GLY A 76 -4.24 26.96 2.03
CA GLY A 76 -4.14 25.54 2.40
C GLY A 76 -2.93 24.82 1.78
N PHE A 77 -2.74 23.55 2.15
CA PHE A 77 -1.68 22.67 1.66
C PHE A 77 -2.18 21.77 0.52
N ARG A 78 -1.30 21.45 -0.42
CA ARG A 78 -1.51 20.37 -1.40
C ARG A 78 -1.64 19.03 -0.65
N PRO A 79 -2.33 18.04 -1.21
CA PRO A 79 -2.34 16.68 -0.66
C PRO A 79 -0.92 16.10 -0.60
N VAL A 80 -0.66 15.30 0.43
CA VAL A 80 0.66 14.74 0.67
C VAL A 80 0.94 13.50 -0.18
N TYR A 81 2.07 13.44 -0.86
CA TYR A 81 2.50 12.24 -1.59
C TYR A 81 3.42 11.42 -0.70
N ALA A 82 3.04 10.17 -0.46
CA ALA A 82 3.83 9.21 0.30
C ALA A 82 3.54 7.80 -0.22
N SER A 83 4.50 6.89 -0.09
CA SER A 83 4.30 5.52 -0.56
C SER A 83 4.98 4.47 0.32
N ALA A 84 4.52 3.24 0.21
CA ALA A 84 5.15 2.07 0.81
C ALA A 84 5.32 0.97 -0.24
N ASN A 85 6.51 0.38 -0.32
CA ASN A 85 6.79 -0.78 -1.14
C ASN A 85 6.97 -1.98 -0.22
N LEU A 86 6.18 -3.02 -0.45
CA LEU A 86 6.24 -4.28 0.28
C LEU A 86 6.56 -5.39 -0.71
N ARG A 87 7.48 -6.28 -0.35
CA ARG A 87 7.78 -7.48 -1.13
C ARG A 87 7.60 -8.70 -0.28
N PHE A 88 6.88 -9.67 -0.82
CA PHE A 88 6.64 -10.97 -0.22
C PHE A 88 7.28 -12.01 -1.11
N ASP A 89 8.35 -12.61 -0.62
CA ASP A 89 9.02 -13.70 -1.32
C ASP A 89 8.51 -15.05 -0.79
N GLY A 90 8.72 -16.08 -1.60
CA GLY A 90 8.66 -17.47 -1.19
C GLY A 90 9.57 -17.76 0.01
N GLY A 91 8.96 -17.92 1.19
CA GLY A 91 9.60 -17.64 2.47
C GLY A 91 10.10 -18.85 3.26
N GLY A 92 10.49 -19.92 2.59
CA GLY A 92 10.77 -21.23 3.20
C GLY A 92 11.67 -21.24 4.43
N GLU A 93 12.72 -20.41 4.46
CA GLU A 93 13.74 -20.51 5.51
C GLU A 93 13.42 -19.74 6.80
N LYS A 94 12.72 -18.60 6.71
CA LYS A 94 12.29 -17.81 7.88
C LYS A 94 10.97 -18.32 8.47
N MET A 95 10.04 -18.79 7.62
CA MET A 95 8.79 -19.43 8.05
C MET A 95 9.06 -20.85 8.59
N GLY A 96 9.97 -21.61 7.97
CA GLY A 96 10.41 -22.92 8.46
C GLY A 96 10.99 -22.84 9.88
N LYS A 97 11.93 -21.93 10.13
CA LYS A 97 12.53 -21.77 11.48
C LYS A 97 11.57 -21.28 12.56
N LYS A 98 10.52 -20.52 12.20
CA LYS A 98 9.48 -20.11 13.14
C LYS A 98 8.52 -21.26 13.45
N SER A 99 8.02 -21.94 12.42
CA SER A 99 7.11 -23.07 12.56
C SER A 99 7.76 -24.26 13.27
N GLU A 100 9.03 -24.55 12.99
CA GLU A 100 9.78 -25.63 13.66
C GLU A 100 9.90 -25.38 15.16
N LYS A 101 10.20 -24.13 15.58
CA LYS A 101 10.25 -23.75 17.00
C LYS A 101 8.89 -23.78 17.69
N GLU A 102 7.82 -23.37 17.00
CA GLU A 102 6.47 -23.41 17.55
C GLU A 102 5.96 -24.86 17.69
N ILE A 103 6.21 -25.70 16.69
CA ILE A 103 5.91 -27.14 16.73
C ILE A 103 6.71 -27.82 17.85
N GLU A 104 8.01 -27.52 17.97
CA GLU A 104 8.87 -28.06 19.02
C GLU A 104 8.39 -27.64 20.43
N ALA A 105 8.02 -26.37 20.62
CA ALA A 105 7.49 -25.88 21.89
C ALA A 105 6.14 -26.52 22.25
N GLU A 106 5.22 -26.65 21.29
CA GLU A 106 3.91 -27.27 21.49
C GLU A 106 4.03 -28.76 21.86
N TYR A 107 4.86 -29.50 21.12
CA TYR A 107 5.03 -30.94 21.34
C TYR A 107 5.89 -31.23 22.58
N ASN A 108 6.90 -30.43 22.90
CA ASN A 108 7.64 -30.56 24.16
C ASN A 108 6.71 -30.42 25.37
N LYS A 109 5.76 -29.48 25.34
CA LYS A 109 4.76 -29.35 26.41
C LYS A 109 3.89 -30.60 26.53
N LYS A 110 3.37 -31.12 25.40
CA LYS A 110 2.53 -32.33 25.37
C LYS A 110 3.29 -33.58 25.82
N ILE A 111 4.56 -33.71 25.46
CA ILE A 111 5.43 -34.81 25.87
C ILE A 111 5.69 -34.75 27.38
N LEU A 112 5.96 -33.57 27.94
CA LEU A 112 6.13 -33.38 29.39
C LEU A 112 4.86 -33.71 30.17
N GLU A 113 3.69 -33.35 29.65
CA GLU A 113 2.38 -33.69 30.24
C GLU A 113 2.08 -35.20 30.17
N ALA A 114 2.42 -35.86 29.05
CA ALA A 114 2.31 -37.32 28.90
C ALA A 114 3.31 -38.09 29.77
N GLN A 115 4.52 -37.54 29.95
CA GLN A 115 5.55 -38.09 30.83
C GLN A 115 5.15 -37.98 32.30
N ALA A 116 4.55 -36.86 32.71
CA ALA A 116 4.03 -36.66 34.06
C ALA A 116 2.88 -37.61 34.43
N THR A 117 2.16 -38.13 33.43
CA THR A 117 1.05 -39.08 33.60
C THR A 117 1.45 -40.54 33.39
N GLY A 118 2.73 -40.83 33.06
CA GLY A 118 3.24 -42.19 32.88
C GLY A 118 2.69 -42.92 31.64
N ASN A 119 2.11 -42.18 30.68
CA ASN A 119 1.46 -42.77 29.51
C ASN A 119 2.46 -42.90 28.33
N TYR A 120 3.28 -43.95 28.39
CA TYR A 120 4.34 -44.22 27.41
C TYR A 120 3.80 -44.45 25.97
N GLN A 121 2.58 -44.95 25.81
CA GLN A 121 1.94 -45.13 24.50
C GLN A 121 1.55 -43.80 23.86
N ALA A 122 0.99 -42.87 24.64
CA ALA A 122 0.71 -41.51 24.17
C ALA A 122 1.99 -40.75 23.80
N MET A 123 3.07 -40.98 24.55
CA MET A 123 4.37 -40.37 24.27
C MET A 123 4.93 -40.82 22.91
N ALA A 124 4.86 -42.11 22.58
CA ALA A 124 5.32 -42.64 21.29
C ALA A 124 4.52 -42.06 20.10
N GLN A 125 3.20 -41.92 20.26
CA GLN A 125 2.34 -41.30 19.24
C GLN A 125 2.67 -39.82 19.04
N LEU A 126 2.87 -39.06 20.12
CA LEU A 126 3.24 -37.64 20.06
C LEU A 126 4.58 -37.42 19.36
N VAL A 127 5.57 -38.29 19.59
CA VAL A 127 6.87 -38.21 18.91
C VAL A 127 6.74 -38.51 17.41
N GLN A 128 5.90 -39.49 17.04
CA GLN A 128 5.67 -39.83 15.63
C GLN A 128 4.94 -38.72 14.89
N GLU A 129 3.91 -38.12 15.50
CA GLU A 129 3.22 -36.94 14.95
C GLU A 129 4.15 -35.75 14.79
N MET A 130 5.03 -35.50 15.77
CA MET A 130 6.02 -34.44 15.73
C MET A 130 6.97 -34.62 14.53
N MET A 131 7.54 -35.81 14.33
CA MET A 131 8.39 -36.10 13.17
C MET A 131 7.64 -35.89 11.85
N GLN A 132 6.38 -36.33 11.77
CA GLN A 132 5.59 -36.17 10.56
C GLN A 132 5.30 -34.70 10.25
N LYS A 133 4.93 -33.90 11.26
CA LYS A 133 4.71 -32.45 11.10
C LYS A 133 5.98 -31.70 10.76
N ALA A 134 7.10 -32.03 11.41
CA ALA A 134 8.40 -31.44 11.09
C ALA A 134 8.80 -31.73 9.64
N SER A 135 8.61 -32.97 9.18
CA SER A 135 8.86 -33.36 7.79
C SER A 135 7.97 -32.60 6.80
N GLN A 136 6.67 -32.46 7.08
CA GLN A 136 5.75 -31.68 6.24
C GLN A 136 6.12 -30.18 6.21
N ALA A 137 6.48 -29.60 7.35
CA ALA A 137 6.94 -28.22 7.43
C ALA A 137 8.22 -28.00 6.61
N GLN A 138 9.12 -28.99 6.58
CA GLN A 138 10.34 -28.92 5.77
C GLN A 138 10.08 -29.04 4.26
N ILE A 139 9.11 -29.88 3.85
CA ILE A 139 8.67 -29.96 2.45
C ILE A 139 8.03 -28.63 2.02
N ALA A 140 7.08 -28.12 2.79
CA ALA A 140 6.43 -26.83 2.53
C ALA A 140 7.44 -25.67 2.50
N ALA A 141 8.47 -25.72 3.35
CA ALA A 141 9.57 -24.75 3.32
C ALA A 141 10.39 -24.83 2.02
N ASN A 142 10.62 -26.02 1.47
CA ASN A 142 11.35 -26.17 0.21
C ASN A 142 10.51 -25.75 -1.00
N GLU A 143 9.20 -26.05 -1.00
CA GLU A 143 8.26 -25.59 -2.03
C GLU A 143 8.12 -24.07 -2.00
N ALA A 144 8.03 -23.49 -0.79
CA ALA A 144 7.97 -22.05 -0.61
C ALA A 144 9.18 -21.32 -1.21
N LYS A 145 10.38 -21.91 -1.26
CA LYS A 145 11.56 -21.27 -1.88
C LYS A 145 11.43 -21.05 -3.40
N GLN A 146 10.49 -21.72 -4.06
CA GLN A 146 10.29 -21.64 -5.50
C GLN A 146 9.12 -20.72 -5.87
N LEU A 147 8.43 -20.11 -4.90
CA LEU A 147 7.31 -19.22 -5.17
C LEU A 147 7.81 -17.89 -5.74
N GLU A 148 7.24 -17.51 -6.88
CA GLU A 148 7.41 -16.20 -7.49
C GLU A 148 6.91 -15.10 -6.53
N PRO A 149 7.61 -13.97 -6.43
CA PRO A 149 7.32 -12.92 -5.45
C PRO A 149 5.98 -12.23 -5.71
N VAL A 150 5.41 -11.69 -4.64
CA VAL A 150 4.31 -10.72 -4.71
C VAL A 150 4.84 -9.36 -4.24
N ASP A 151 4.84 -8.39 -5.14
CA ASP A 151 5.19 -7.00 -4.87
C ASP A 151 3.90 -6.20 -4.66
N ILE A 152 3.86 -5.37 -3.61
CA ILE A 152 2.73 -4.51 -3.28
C ILE A 152 3.22 -3.07 -3.16
N TYR A 153 2.58 -2.16 -3.87
CA TYR A 153 2.87 -0.74 -3.82
C TYR A 153 1.65 0.06 -3.37
N VAL A 154 1.79 0.75 -2.24
CA VAL A 154 0.76 1.64 -1.68
C VAL A 154 1.16 3.08 -1.96
N ARG A 155 0.27 3.88 -2.54
CA ARG A 155 0.47 5.31 -2.78
C ARG A 155 -0.66 6.15 -2.21
N PHE A 156 -0.30 7.24 -1.53
CA PHE A 156 -1.24 8.28 -1.10
C PHE A 156 -1.32 9.39 -2.13
N ASN A 157 -2.54 9.88 -2.36
CA ASN A 157 -2.85 11.02 -3.21
C ASN A 157 -2.28 10.92 -4.63
N ASN A 158 -2.09 9.71 -5.13
CA ASN A 158 -1.57 9.51 -6.47
C ASN A 158 -2.60 10.00 -7.51
N ASN A 159 -2.13 10.72 -8.51
CA ASN A 159 -2.96 11.07 -9.67
C ASN A 159 -3.13 9.83 -10.55
N SER A 160 -4.04 8.95 -10.14
CA SER A 160 -4.39 7.74 -10.87
C SER A 160 -5.60 7.97 -11.76
N ALA A 161 -5.54 7.54 -13.01
CA ALA A 161 -6.69 7.46 -13.89
C ALA A 161 -6.69 6.14 -14.66
N ALA A 162 -7.87 5.52 -14.79
CA ALA A 162 -8.03 4.25 -15.49
C ALA A 162 -9.43 4.16 -16.09
N ASN A 163 -9.55 3.60 -17.29
CA ASN A 163 -10.86 3.23 -17.83
C ASN A 163 -11.34 1.97 -17.12
N ILE A 164 -12.64 1.88 -16.87
CA ILE A 164 -13.24 0.71 -16.23
C ILE A 164 -13.70 -0.23 -17.34
N ASP A 165 -13.00 -1.35 -17.47
CA ASP A 165 -13.49 -2.52 -18.20
C ASP A 165 -14.29 -3.39 -17.20
N PRO A 166 -15.60 -3.58 -17.39
CA PRO A 166 -16.42 -4.40 -16.51
C PRO A 166 -15.89 -5.82 -16.30
N ASP A 167 -15.26 -6.40 -17.32
CA ASP A 167 -14.71 -7.77 -17.25
C ASP A 167 -13.39 -7.83 -16.45
N ALA A 168 -12.72 -6.69 -16.28
CA ALA A 168 -11.50 -6.56 -15.48
C ALA A 168 -11.77 -6.22 -14.00
N VAL A 169 -13.03 -5.99 -13.60
CA VAL A 169 -13.38 -5.69 -12.21
C VAL A 169 -13.19 -6.93 -11.34
N VAL A 170 -12.28 -6.86 -10.38
CA VAL A 170 -12.03 -7.95 -9.42
C VAL A 170 -13.06 -7.92 -8.30
N PHE A 171 -13.32 -6.73 -7.76
CA PHE A 171 -14.40 -6.43 -6.84
C PHE A 171 -14.64 -4.92 -6.79
N GLU A 172 -15.82 -4.54 -6.33
CA GLU A 172 -16.20 -3.13 -6.10
C GLU A 172 -17.09 -2.99 -4.88
N SER A 173 -17.03 -1.82 -4.24
CA SER A 173 -17.90 -1.41 -3.14
C SER A 173 -17.91 0.12 -3.06
N PRO A 174 -18.86 0.76 -2.34
CA PRO A 174 -18.86 2.21 -2.21
C PRO A 174 -17.51 2.76 -1.70
N GLY A 175 -16.86 3.58 -2.52
CA GLY A 175 -15.56 4.18 -2.26
C GLY A 175 -14.36 3.36 -2.73
N VAL A 176 -14.54 2.16 -3.29
CA VAL A 176 -13.45 1.23 -3.66
C VAL A 176 -13.75 0.47 -4.95
N ILE A 177 -12.77 0.41 -5.84
CA ILE A 177 -12.81 -0.47 -7.01
C ILE A 177 -11.45 -1.11 -7.25
N ALA A 178 -11.43 -2.40 -7.53
CA ALA A 178 -10.24 -3.16 -7.88
C ALA A 178 -10.33 -3.63 -9.34
N LEU A 179 -9.29 -3.34 -10.12
CA LEU A 179 -9.21 -3.65 -11.55
C LEU A 179 -7.97 -4.50 -11.84
N LYS A 180 -8.11 -5.49 -12.72
CA LYS A 180 -6.97 -6.16 -13.36
C LYS A 180 -6.35 -5.20 -14.37
N ALA A 181 -5.03 -5.00 -14.31
CA ALA A 181 -4.34 -4.22 -15.32
C ALA A 181 -4.22 -5.03 -16.61
N SER A 182 -4.39 -4.36 -17.77
CA SER A 182 -4.25 -4.94 -19.10
C SER A 182 -2.78 -5.19 -19.46
N ARG A 183 -2.09 -6.03 -18.70
CA ARG A 183 -0.76 -6.56 -19.02
C ARG A 183 -0.77 -8.05 -18.72
N SER A 184 -1.16 -8.86 -19.69
CA SER A 184 -1.05 -10.32 -19.59
C SER A 184 0.21 -10.76 -20.33
N ASP A 185 1.34 -10.75 -19.62
CA ASP A 185 2.51 -11.53 -20.02
C ASP A 185 2.60 -12.71 -19.02
N GLY A 186 2.15 -13.90 -19.45
CA GLY A 186 2.24 -15.14 -18.67
C GLY A 186 1.28 -15.26 -17.47
N ASP A 187 1.74 -15.99 -16.44
CA ASP A 187 1.00 -16.34 -15.20
C ASP A 187 0.97 -15.20 -14.15
N MET A 188 1.53 -14.03 -14.49
CA MET A 188 1.61 -12.87 -13.61
C MET A 188 0.42 -11.93 -13.85
N LEU A 189 -0.11 -11.38 -12.77
CA LEU A 189 -1.21 -10.45 -12.76
C LEU A 189 -0.82 -9.20 -11.98
N GLU A 190 -1.28 -8.06 -12.46
CA GLU A 190 -1.32 -6.82 -11.68
C GLU A 190 -2.79 -6.48 -11.37
N VAL A 191 -3.08 -6.25 -10.09
CA VAL A 191 -4.38 -5.73 -9.62
C VAL A 191 -4.15 -4.36 -9.00
N SER A 192 -4.79 -3.35 -9.57
CA SER A 192 -4.81 -1.98 -9.04
C SER A 192 -6.12 -1.74 -8.28
N ILE A 193 -6.01 -1.32 -7.02
CA ILE A 193 -7.12 -1.09 -6.11
C ILE A 193 -7.14 0.38 -5.74
N TYR A 194 -8.25 1.04 -6.05
CA TYR A 194 -8.43 2.47 -5.89
C TYR A 194 -9.41 2.74 -4.75
N PHE A 195 -9.02 3.64 -3.85
CA PHE A 195 -9.82 4.05 -2.69
C PHE A 195 -10.03 5.57 -2.74
N ASP A 196 -11.29 5.99 -2.85
CA ASP A 196 -11.73 7.38 -2.75
C ASP A 196 -13.22 7.40 -2.39
N PRO A 197 -13.59 7.76 -1.15
CA PRO A 197 -14.97 7.71 -0.69
C PRO A 197 -15.91 8.71 -1.39
N VAL A 198 -15.36 9.71 -2.07
CA VAL A 198 -16.13 10.77 -2.75
C VAL A 198 -16.31 10.44 -4.23
N LYS A 199 -15.21 10.21 -4.93
CA LYS A 199 -15.21 9.98 -6.38
C LYS A 199 -15.66 8.57 -6.76
N LEU A 200 -15.45 7.59 -5.90
CA LEU A 200 -15.85 6.19 -6.12
C LEU A 200 -17.09 5.80 -5.32
N LYS A 201 -17.93 6.76 -4.90
CA LYS A 201 -19.13 6.48 -4.09
C LYS A 201 -20.14 5.55 -4.78
N ASP A 202 -20.20 5.60 -6.10
CA ASP A 202 -21.16 4.86 -6.94
C ASP A 202 -20.45 4.25 -8.15
N THR A 203 -19.61 3.26 -7.89
CA THR A 203 -18.68 2.66 -8.87
C THR A 203 -19.39 2.07 -10.09
N GLN A 204 -20.60 1.54 -9.92
CA GLN A 204 -21.38 0.89 -10.97
C GLN A 204 -21.82 1.83 -12.11
N THR A 205 -21.87 3.13 -11.83
CA THR A 205 -22.22 4.15 -12.82
C THR A 205 -21.01 4.73 -13.54
N LEU A 206 -19.81 4.44 -13.06
CA LEU A 206 -18.57 5.02 -13.58
C LEU A 206 -18.06 4.20 -14.77
N SER A 207 -17.65 4.90 -15.83
CA SER A 207 -16.90 4.31 -16.94
C SER A 207 -15.39 4.55 -16.82
N ARG A 208 -14.97 5.40 -15.88
CA ARG A 208 -13.58 5.81 -15.67
C ARG A 208 -13.33 6.21 -14.22
N ILE A 209 -12.15 5.86 -13.73
CA ILE A 209 -11.55 6.33 -12.49
C ILE A 209 -10.73 7.59 -12.81
N ASP A 210 -10.91 8.63 -12.01
CA ASP A 210 -10.08 9.84 -12.07
C ASP A 210 -9.80 10.39 -10.67
N LEU A 211 -8.68 9.98 -10.08
CA LEU A 211 -8.24 10.40 -8.76
C LEU A 211 -7.39 11.68 -8.79
N SER A 212 -7.31 12.40 -9.92
CA SER A 212 -6.50 13.61 -10.01
C SER A 212 -6.94 14.67 -9.00
N ASP A 213 -5.98 15.29 -8.30
CA ASP A 213 -6.26 16.47 -7.50
C ASP A 213 -6.66 17.64 -8.43
N ASP A 214 -7.81 18.27 -8.17
CA ASP A 214 -8.29 19.41 -8.98
C ASP A 214 -7.40 20.66 -8.83
N GLY A 215 -6.45 20.61 -7.89
CA GLY A 215 -5.46 21.65 -7.67
C GLY A 215 -6.04 22.96 -7.15
N GLN A 216 -7.34 23.04 -6.87
CA GLN A 216 -8.02 24.25 -6.42
C GLN A 216 -8.35 24.19 -4.93
N SER A 217 -8.68 23.02 -4.41
CA SER A 217 -9.02 22.85 -3.00
C SER A 217 -7.76 22.50 -2.19
N GLY A 218 -7.21 23.45 -1.44
CA GLY A 218 -6.18 23.16 -0.44
C GLY A 218 -6.75 22.41 0.75
N SER A 219 -5.95 21.60 1.43
CA SER A 219 -6.29 21.06 2.74
C SER A 219 -5.83 21.99 3.86
N ASN A 220 -6.59 22.02 4.96
CA ASN A 220 -6.18 22.71 6.19
C ASN A 220 -5.07 21.96 6.95
N GLN A 221 -4.81 20.69 6.60
CA GLN A 221 -3.80 19.85 7.24
C GLN A 221 -2.71 19.41 6.27
N LYS A 222 -1.46 19.41 6.75
CA LYS A 222 -0.27 19.01 5.97
C LYS A 222 -0.18 17.51 5.69
N THR A 223 -0.95 16.69 6.41
CA THR A 223 -0.87 15.23 6.37
C THR A 223 -2.07 14.59 5.68
N THR A 224 -2.86 15.39 4.96
CA THR A 224 -4.13 14.96 4.37
C THR A 224 -3.97 13.93 3.26
N VAL A 225 -4.67 12.82 3.43
CA VAL A 225 -4.82 11.75 2.45
C VAL A 225 -6.25 11.79 1.92
N ARG A 226 -6.43 12.07 0.62
CA ARG A 226 -7.71 12.13 -0.08
C ARG A 226 -8.05 10.84 -0.82
N ASN A 227 -7.03 10.15 -1.31
CA ASN A 227 -7.17 8.87 -1.98
C ASN A 227 -5.96 7.99 -1.72
N ILE A 228 -6.16 6.69 -1.91
CA ILE A 228 -5.13 5.67 -1.77
C ILE A 228 -5.22 4.76 -3.00
N THR A 229 -4.08 4.43 -3.60
CA THR A 229 -3.97 3.36 -4.60
C THR A 229 -3.09 2.25 -4.04
N ILE A 230 -3.52 1.01 -4.20
CA ILE A 230 -2.73 -0.19 -3.89
C ILE A 230 -2.56 -0.96 -5.19
N GLU A 231 -1.32 -1.20 -5.60
CA GLU A 231 -1.00 -2.05 -6.74
C GLU A 231 -0.39 -3.34 -6.20
N MET A 232 -0.87 -4.47 -6.70
CA MET A 232 -0.37 -5.80 -6.33
C MET A 232 0.05 -6.53 -7.60
N THR A 233 1.29 -6.98 -7.65
CA THR A 233 1.87 -7.69 -8.80
C THR A 233 2.48 -9.00 -8.35
N GLY A 234 2.16 -10.10 -9.04
CA GLY A 234 2.55 -11.45 -8.62
C GLY A 234 1.78 -12.53 -9.38
N PRO A 235 1.87 -13.80 -8.95
CA PRO A 235 1.10 -14.88 -9.55
C PRO A 235 -0.41 -14.62 -9.51
N ALA A 236 -1.09 -14.86 -10.64
CA ALA A 236 -2.48 -14.45 -10.83
C ALA A 236 -3.45 -14.97 -9.75
N ALA A 237 -3.33 -16.25 -9.40
CA ALA A 237 -4.16 -16.87 -8.38
C ALA A 237 -3.98 -16.21 -7.00
N GLU A 238 -2.73 -15.95 -6.62
CA GLU A 238 -2.37 -15.40 -5.32
C GLU A 238 -2.77 -13.93 -5.19
N VAL A 239 -2.49 -13.13 -6.22
CA VAL A 239 -2.83 -11.69 -6.26
C VAL A 239 -4.33 -11.49 -6.27
N GLU A 240 -5.07 -12.23 -7.10
CA GLU A 240 -6.51 -12.08 -7.18
C GLU A 240 -7.19 -12.47 -5.85
N ALA A 241 -6.78 -13.59 -5.25
CA ALA A 241 -7.31 -14.01 -3.95
C ALA A 241 -6.96 -13.02 -2.84
N TRP A 242 -5.71 -12.55 -2.79
CA TRP A 242 -5.26 -11.61 -1.77
C TRP A 242 -5.97 -10.25 -1.89
N SER A 243 -6.14 -9.73 -3.11
CA SER A 243 -6.84 -8.45 -3.30
C SER A 243 -8.26 -8.45 -2.70
N LYS A 244 -8.98 -9.57 -2.75
CA LYS A 244 -10.36 -9.72 -2.24
C LYS A 244 -10.46 -9.81 -0.71
N GLN A 245 -9.38 -10.14 0.01
CA GLN A 245 -9.38 -10.24 1.48
C GLN A 245 -8.98 -8.94 2.18
N ILE A 246 -8.61 -7.89 1.44
CA ILE A 246 -8.19 -6.61 2.01
C ILE A 246 -9.35 -6.02 2.84
N ALA A 247 -9.03 -5.57 4.05
CA ALA A 247 -9.98 -4.90 4.92
C ALA A 247 -10.26 -3.47 4.41
N THR A 248 -11.06 -3.34 3.36
CA THR A 248 -11.31 -2.08 2.64
C THR A 248 -11.77 -0.95 3.56
N ALA A 249 -12.62 -1.24 4.55
CA ALA A 249 -13.07 -0.27 5.55
C ALA A 249 -11.91 0.32 6.38
N LYS A 250 -10.88 -0.48 6.70
CA LYS A 250 -9.69 0.01 7.44
C LYS A 250 -8.83 0.92 6.58
N VAL A 251 -8.74 0.64 5.27
CA VAL A 251 -8.03 1.49 4.30
C VAL A 251 -8.77 2.82 4.13
N LEU A 252 -10.09 2.77 3.90
CA LEU A 252 -10.93 3.97 3.80
C LEU A 252 -10.88 4.85 5.05
N ALA A 253 -10.73 4.26 6.24
CA ALA A 253 -10.57 5.01 7.49
C ALA A 253 -9.26 5.84 7.56
N GLN A 254 -8.29 5.57 6.69
CA GLN A 254 -7.06 6.37 6.59
C GLN A 254 -7.22 7.59 5.68
N ILE A 255 -8.31 7.68 4.93
CA ILE A 255 -8.64 8.82 4.07
C ILE A 255 -9.35 9.88 4.91
N ASP A 256 -8.84 11.10 4.86
CA ASP A 256 -9.40 12.26 5.54
C ASP A 256 -10.62 12.78 4.77
N LYS A 257 -11.72 13.01 5.49
CA LYS A 257 -12.99 13.51 4.96
C LYS A 257 -13.04 15.03 4.93
#